data_AF-A0A536TZX2-F1
#
_entry.id   AF-A0A536TZX2-F1
#
_cell.length_a   1.000
_cell.length_b   1.000
_cell.length_c   1.000
_cell.angle_alpha   90.00
_cell.angle_beta   90.00
_cell.angle_gamma   90.00
#
_symmetry.space_group_name_H-M   'P 1'
#
loop_
_entity.id
_entity.type
_entity.pdbx_description
1 polymer ?
#
loop_
_entity_poly.entity_id
_entity_poly.type
_entity_poly.pdbx_seq_one_letter_code
_entity_poly.pdbx_strand_id
1 'polypeptide(L)'
;MSGNHDNLRRIKEIVSPERLWNPLLLRTLQLIAVPAVILLAAALAVAGSHALPRSLSGLIGVGPYIVLLLGTAISAWFNRSRALIMLASLLAAYAGYSLASDLGAQSFALRAVLTAFAVLVPFNVLLALAFPERGVRQYRNYRWVLLGLAEILVVIWIAYAGRSSLSGTAWRDVLDHWLLRSPPTPIVARIMLVAAFAAALARTWPRRGPKELRKEPRPLDMGIAAALVAFFIGCEWAAAPLAFGAFMSAAGVILLAAVLQESHRLAFRDELTNLPSRRALEERLTGLGPTYAIGMIDVDHFKQFNDDHGHHIGDQVLKLVAARLAAIEGGGTSYRYGGEEFCVLFSDRTLEQALPHLEQLRKDIEDYRMA
;
A
#
# COMPACT_ATOMS: atom_id res chain seq x y z
N MET A 1 -0.09 57.48 8.42
CA MET A 1 -1.03 56.43 8.90
C MET A 1 -1.25 55.26 7.92
N SER A 2 -0.57 55.16 6.77
CA SER A 2 -0.79 54.07 5.79
C SER A 2 0.05 52.80 6.00
N GLY A 3 1.09 52.81 6.86
CA GLY A 3 1.99 51.66 7.03
C GLY A 3 1.46 50.51 7.89
N ASN A 4 0.37 50.71 8.63
CA ASN A 4 -0.12 49.70 9.59
C ASN A 4 -1.20 48.76 9.00
N HIS A 5 -1.87 49.16 7.91
CA HIS A 5 -2.86 48.31 7.25
C HIS A 5 -2.24 47.24 6.32
N ASP A 6 -1.08 47.51 5.72
CA ASP A 6 -0.37 46.52 4.91
C ASP A 6 0.28 45.40 5.75
N ASN A 7 0.79 45.74 6.93
CA ASN A 7 1.34 44.73 7.85
C ASN A 7 0.25 43.83 8.44
N LEU A 8 -0.95 44.36 8.72
CA LEU A 8 -2.09 43.55 9.18
C LEU A 8 -2.69 42.66 8.07
N ARG A 9 -2.64 43.09 6.80
CA ARG A 9 -3.00 42.24 5.65
C ARG A 9 -1.98 41.12 5.42
N ARG A 10 -0.68 41.40 5.49
CA ARG A 10 0.37 40.37 5.40
C ARG A 10 0.31 39.35 6.55
N ILE A 11 0.02 39.78 7.77
CA ILE A 11 -0.14 38.86 8.91
C ILE A 11 -1.40 38.00 8.77
N LYS A 12 -2.52 38.56 8.24
CA LYS A 12 -3.72 37.77 7.91
C LYS A 12 -3.51 36.78 6.75
N GLU A 13 -2.66 37.10 5.76
CA GLU A 13 -2.28 36.16 4.68
C GLU A 13 -1.36 35.03 5.17
N ILE A 14 -0.55 35.27 6.19
CA ILE A 14 0.33 34.28 6.82
C ILE A 14 -0.46 33.37 7.79
N VAL A 15 -1.56 33.86 8.37
CA VAL A 15 -2.43 33.13 9.32
C VAL A 15 -3.84 32.93 8.74
N SER A 16 -3.92 32.42 7.50
CA SER A 16 -5.18 31.87 6.97
C SER A 16 -5.29 30.39 7.39
N PRO A 17 -6.37 29.97 8.09
CA PRO A 17 -6.57 28.58 8.52
C PRO A 17 -6.49 27.55 7.37
N GLU A 18 -6.77 27.99 6.15
CA GLU A 18 -6.77 27.17 4.94
C GLU A 18 -5.36 26.80 4.44
N ARG A 19 -4.31 27.53 4.84
CA ARG A 19 -2.90 27.20 4.49
C ARG A 19 -2.21 26.30 5.51
N LEU A 20 -2.78 26.11 6.71
CA LEU A 20 -2.15 25.32 7.78
C LEU A 20 -2.16 23.82 7.50
N TRP A 21 -3.01 23.35 6.60
CA TRP A 21 -3.12 21.94 6.27
C TRP A 21 -2.76 21.70 4.81
N ASN A 22 -1.49 21.41 4.55
CA ASN A 22 -1.10 20.88 3.25
C ASN A 22 -1.88 19.55 3.04
N PRO A 23 -2.75 19.42 2.02
CA PRO A 23 -3.57 18.22 1.81
C PRO A 23 -2.71 16.96 1.63
N LEU A 24 -1.45 17.11 1.18
CA LEU A 24 -0.47 16.03 1.14
C LEU A 24 -0.03 15.58 2.52
N LEU A 25 0.14 16.51 3.45
CA LEU A 25 0.52 16.22 4.84
C LEU A 25 -0.61 15.51 5.58
N LEU A 26 -1.86 15.96 5.40
CA LEU A 26 -3.04 15.27 5.94
C LEU A 26 -3.16 13.83 5.42
N ARG A 27 -3.03 13.62 4.10
CA ARG A 27 -3.08 12.27 3.52
C ARG A 27 -1.94 11.39 4.01
N THR A 28 -0.74 11.95 4.15
CA THR A 28 0.41 11.23 4.70
C THR A 28 0.19 10.83 6.15
N LEU A 29 -0.35 11.74 6.97
CA LEU A 29 -0.70 11.45 8.35
C LEU A 29 -1.77 10.36 8.45
N GLN A 30 -2.82 10.41 7.62
CA GLN A 30 -3.85 9.37 7.58
C GLN A 30 -3.28 7.98 7.23
N LEU A 31 -2.32 7.92 6.30
CA LEU A 31 -1.67 6.67 5.92
C LEU A 31 -0.78 6.07 7.01
N ILE A 32 -0.18 6.91 7.86
CA ILE A 32 0.64 6.46 9.00
C ILE A 32 -0.25 6.14 10.21
N ALA A 33 -1.33 6.90 10.42
CA ALA A 33 -2.22 6.77 11.56
C ALA A 33 -2.92 5.41 11.60
N VAL A 34 -3.43 4.91 10.47
CA VAL A 34 -4.16 3.63 10.44
C VAL A 34 -3.28 2.46 10.92
N PRO A 35 -2.08 2.21 10.35
CA PRO A 35 -1.21 1.16 10.86
C PRO A 35 -0.73 1.39 12.30
N ALA A 36 -0.47 2.64 12.70
CA ALA A 36 -0.05 2.95 14.07
C ALA A 36 -1.13 2.60 15.10
N VAL A 37 -2.40 2.91 14.80
CA VAL A 37 -3.54 2.54 15.65
C VAL A 37 -3.71 1.03 15.73
N ILE A 38 -3.56 0.31 14.62
CA ILE A 38 -3.65 -1.16 14.61
C ILE A 38 -2.53 -1.80 15.44
N LEU A 39 -1.28 -1.31 15.30
CA LEU A 39 -0.14 -1.75 16.11
C LEU A 39 -0.36 -1.48 17.60
N LEU A 40 -0.85 -0.29 17.94
CA LEU A 40 -1.17 0.07 19.33
C LEU A 40 -2.27 -0.82 19.90
N ALA A 41 -3.33 -1.08 19.13
CA ALA A 41 -4.41 -1.98 19.53
C ALA A 41 -3.90 -3.41 19.79
N ALA A 42 -2.99 -3.92 18.95
CA ALA A 42 -2.35 -5.21 19.17
C ALA A 42 -1.51 -5.23 20.45
N ALA A 43 -0.70 -4.19 20.69
CA ALA A 43 0.10 -4.06 21.90
C ALA A 43 -0.77 -3.99 23.16
N LEU A 44 -1.87 -3.23 23.13
CA LEU A 44 -2.83 -3.14 24.24
C LEU A 44 -3.55 -4.47 24.48
N ALA A 45 -3.91 -5.21 23.43
CA ALA A 45 -4.52 -6.53 23.55
C ALA A 45 -3.57 -7.54 24.22
N VAL A 46 -2.27 -7.46 23.92
CA VAL A 46 -1.24 -8.28 24.57
C VAL A 46 -1.05 -7.87 26.03
N ALA A 47 -0.98 -6.56 26.33
CA ALA A 47 -0.82 -6.09 27.70
C ALA A 47 -2.03 -6.41 28.60
N GLY A 48 -3.25 -6.29 28.06
CA GLY A 48 -4.51 -6.57 28.73
C GLY A 48 -4.90 -8.06 28.79
N SER A 49 -4.02 -8.97 28.34
CA SER A 49 -4.35 -10.38 28.16
C SER A 49 -4.80 -11.09 29.44
N HIS A 50 -4.31 -10.63 30.59
CA HIS A 50 -4.63 -11.19 31.91
C HIS A 50 -6.10 -11.00 32.29
N ALA A 51 -6.79 -10.04 31.67
CA ALA A 51 -8.20 -9.75 31.90
C ALA A 51 -9.14 -10.47 30.91
N LEU A 52 -8.60 -11.22 29.94
CA LEU A 52 -9.43 -11.87 28.92
C LEU A 52 -10.19 -13.09 29.49
N PRO A 53 -11.52 -13.17 29.28
CA PRO A 53 -12.29 -14.36 29.60
C PRO A 53 -11.74 -15.61 28.91
N ARG A 54 -11.75 -16.75 29.61
CA ARG A 54 -11.30 -18.04 29.05
C ARG A 54 -12.07 -18.46 27.78
N SER A 55 -13.30 -17.97 27.61
CA SER A 55 -14.11 -18.19 26.40
C SER A 55 -13.49 -17.62 25.12
N LEU A 56 -12.62 -16.60 25.22
CA LEU A 56 -11.93 -16.00 24.08
C LEU A 56 -10.60 -16.69 23.72
N SER A 57 -10.20 -17.73 24.46
CA SER A 57 -8.94 -18.46 24.22
C SER A 57 -8.88 -19.10 22.81
N GLY A 58 -9.99 -19.60 22.28
CA GLY A 58 -10.05 -20.13 20.92
C GLY A 58 -9.87 -19.08 19.83
N LEU A 59 -10.36 -17.85 20.06
CA LEU A 59 -10.22 -16.72 19.15
C LEU A 59 -8.77 -16.24 19.05
N ILE A 60 -7.98 -16.39 20.11
CA ILE A 60 -6.56 -16.04 20.12
C ILE A 60 -5.77 -16.91 19.14
N GLY A 61 -6.06 -18.21 19.08
CA GLY A 61 -5.38 -19.14 18.16
C GLY A 61 -5.89 -19.05 16.72
N VAL A 62 -7.21 -18.93 16.54
CA VAL A 62 -7.86 -18.97 15.22
C VAL A 62 -7.90 -17.60 14.52
N GLY A 63 -7.92 -16.50 15.28
CA GLY A 63 -8.01 -15.14 14.77
C GLY A 63 -6.98 -14.79 13.69
N PRO A 64 -5.67 -15.07 13.89
CA PRO A 64 -4.67 -14.77 12.87
C PRO A 64 -4.89 -15.56 11.57
N TYR A 65 -5.34 -16.81 11.64
CA TYR A 65 -5.70 -17.58 10.45
C TYR A 65 -6.83 -16.93 9.67
N ILE A 66 -7.91 -16.52 10.35
CA ILE A 66 -9.06 -15.86 9.71
C ILE A 66 -8.60 -14.60 8.97
N VAL A 67 -7.86 -13.73 9.65
CA VAL A 67 -7.38 -12.47 9.07
C VAL A 67 -6.46 -12.71 7.88
N LEU A 68 -5.48 -13.60 8.02
CA LEU A 68 -4.48 -13.85 6.97
C LEU A 68 -5.08 -14.59 5.77
N LEU A 69 -5.99 -15.55 5.98
CA LEU A 69 -6.71 -16.22 4.90
C LEU A 69 -7.63 -15.25 4.15
N LEU A 70 -8.41 -14.45 4.88
CA LEU A 70 -9.28 -13.44 4.30
C LEU A 70 -8.48 -12.41 3.51
N GLY A 71 -7.39 -11.89 4.08
CA GLY A 71 -6.49 -10.97 3.41
C GLY A 71 -5.89 -11.57 2.13
N THR A 72 -5.45 -12.83 2.19
CA THR A 72 -4.91 -13.57 1.04
C THR A 72 -5.96 -13.69 -0.07
N ALA A 73 -7.18 -14.11 0.26
CA ALA A 73 -8.29 -14.24 -0.68
C ALA A 73 -8.69 -12.90 -1.32
N ILE A 74 -8.80 -11.84 -0.51
CA ILE A 74 -9.10 -10.49 -0.98
C ILE A 74 -7.98 -9.97 -1.89
N SER A 75 -6.71 -10.19 -1.52
CA SER A 75 -5.57 -9.79 -2.35
C SER A 75 -5.56 -10.52 -3.70
N ALA A 76 -5.94 -11.80 -3.73
CA ALA A 76 -6.13 -12.54 -4.97
C ALA A 76 -7.29 -11.99 -5.81
N TRP A 77 -8.43 -11.67 -5.17
CA TRP A 77 -9.60 -11.09 -5.85
C TRP A 77 -9.27 -9.73 -6.49
N PHE A 78 -8.63 -8.82 -5.75
CA PHE A 78 -8.19 -7.52 -6.26
C PHE A 78 -6.92 -7.58 -7.12
N ASN A 79 -6.43 -8.78 -7.46
CA ASN A 79 -5.28 -9.00 -8.33
C ASN A 79 -3.99 -8.32 -7.81
N ARG A 80 -3.79 -8.23 -6.49
CA ARG A 80 -2.65 -7.59 -5.82
C ARG A 80 -1.56 -8.60 -5.44
N SER A 81 -0.69 -8.89 -6.40
CA SER A 81 0.37 -9.91 -6.23
C SER A 81 1.32 -9.67 -5.05
N ARG A 82 1.69 -8.41 -4.76
CA ARG A 82 2.61 -8.10 -3.65
C ARG A 82 1.99 -8.34 -2.28
N ALA A 83 0.76 -7.86 -2.09
CA ALA A 83 -0.02 -8.12 -0.88
C ALA A 83 -0.23 -9.62 -0.69
N LEU A 84 -0.58 -10.32 -1.77
CA LEU A 84 -0.79 -11.76 -1.77
C LEU A 84 0.46 -12.52 -1.30
N ILE A 85 1.63 -12.22 -1.86
CA ILE A 85 2.88 -12.88 -1.49
C ILE A 85 3.17 -12.66 0.00
N MET A 86 3.08 -11.42 0.48
CA MET A 86 3.34 -11.12 1.88
C MET A 86 2.35 -11.82 2.81
N LEU A 87 1.05 -11.76 2.52
CA LEU A 87 0.00 -12.40 3.33
C LEU A 87 0.12 -13.92 3.33
N ALA A 88 0.46 -14.53 2.20
CA ALA A 88 0.71 -15.96 2.10
C ALA A 88 1.95 -16.38 2.90
N SER A 89 3.05 -15.60 2.84
CA SER A 89 4.23 -15.85 3.67
C SER A 89 3.95 -15.70 5.17
N LEU A 90 3.15 -14.70 5.57
CA LEU A 90 2.71 -14.52 6.95
C LEU A 90 1.79 -15.67 7.42
N LEU A 91 0.87 -16.12 6.57
CA LEU A 91 0.00 -17.27 6.84
C LEU A 91 0.82 -18.54 7.05
N ALA A 92 1.78 -18.81 6.16
CA ALA A 92 2.70 -19.94 6.28
C ALA A 92 3.53 -19.85 7.57
N ALA A 93 4.03 -18.66 7.92
CA ALA A 93 4.79 -18.43 9.15
C ALA A 93 3.95 -18.71 10.40
N TYR A 94 2.70 -18.23 10.45
CA TYR A 94 1.80 -18.48 11.56
C TYR A 94 1.38 -19.96 11.67
N ALA A 95 1.09 -20.59 10.53
CA ALA A 95 0.77 -22.02 10.48
C ALA A 95 1.93 -22.89 10.97
N GLY A 96 3.15 -22.60 10.49
CA GLY A 96 4.36 -23.28 10.93
C GLY A 96 4.61 -23.09 12.43
N TYR A 97 4.49 -21.85 12.92
CA TYR A 97 4.63 -21.54 14.34
C TYR A 97 3.64 -22.33 15.20
N SER A 98 2.35 -22.30 14.83
CA SER A 98 1.29 -23.00 15.56
C SER A 98 1.52 -24.51 15.62
N LEU A 99 1.98 -25.12 14.53
CA LEU A 99 2.30 -26.55 14.51
C LEU A 99 3.53 -26.89 15.37
N ALA A 100 4.53 -26.01 15.37
CA ALA A 100 5.79 -26.25 16.08
C ALA A 100 5.73 -25.86 17.56
N SER A 101 4.85 -24.93 17.95
CA SER A 101 4.67 -24.52 19.35
C SER A 101 4.16 -25.67 20.23
N ASP A 102 3.36 -26.56 19.64
CA ASP A 102 2.83 -27.75 20.32
C ASP A 102 3.92 -28.78 20.66
N LEU A 103 5.06 -28.72 19.97
CA LEU A 103 6.23 -29.58 20.24
C LEU A 103 7.08 -29.07 21.42
N GLY A 104 6.74 -27.92 21.98
CA GLY A 104 7.40 -27.32 23.14
C GLY A 104 8.26 -26.09 22.81
N ALA A 105 8.31 -25.14 23.76
CA ALA A 105 8.96 -23.84 23.59
C ALA A 105 10.48 -23.90 23.35
N GLN A 106 11.14 -24.99 23.77
CA GLN A 106 12.57 -25.22 23.56
C GLN A 106 12.85 -26.27 22.48
N SER A 107 11.83 -26.68 21.72
CA SER A 107 11.98 -27.68 20.67
C SER A 107 12.85 -27.15 19.54
N PHE A 108 13.66 -28.03 18.97
CA PHE A 108 14.42 -27.73 17.75
C PHE A 108 13.49 -27.29 16.61
N ALA A 109 12.33 -27.95 16.47
CA ALA A 109 11.35 -27.65 15.43
C ALA A 109 10.85 -26.20 15.51
N LEU A 110 10.49 -25.70 16.70
CA LEU A 110 10.05 -24.32 16.88
C LEU A 110 11.15 -23.32 16.51
N ARG A 111 12.38 -23.57 16.94
CA ARG A 111 13.54 -22.72 16.59
C ARG A 111 13.80 -22.70 15.08
N ALA A 112 13.75 -23.86 14.43
CA ALA A 112 13.96 -23.98 12.99
C ALA A 112 12.88 -23.20 12.20
N VAL A 113 11.61 -23.37 12.57
CA VAL A 113 10.48 -22.67 11.96
C VAL A 113 10.60 -21.16 12.13
N LEU A 114 10.86 -20.68 13.36
CA LEU A 114 11.00 -19.25 13.65
C LEU A 114 12.18 -18.62 12.88
N THR A 115 13.32 -19.31 12.85
CA THR A 115 14.51 -18.86 12.10
C THR A 115 14.21 -18.76 10.60
N ALA A 116 13.62 -19.81 10.04
CA ALA A 116 13.34 -19.89 8.62
C ALA A 116 12.36 -18.79 8.19
N PHE A 117 11.22 -18.65 8.87
CA PHE A 117 10.23 -17.64 8.50
C PHE A 117 10.70 -16.21 8.78
N ALA A 118 11.51 -15.98 9.81
CA ALA A 118 12.11 -14.67 10.04
C ALA A 118 12.99 -14.21 8.86
N VAL A 119 13.60 -15.15 8.12
CA VAL A 119 14.39 -14.89 6.91
C VAL A 119 13.52 -14.86 5.66
N LEU A 120 12.64 -15.86 5.49
CA LEU A 120 11.86 -16.06 4.26
C LEU A 120 10.80 -14.97 4.05
N VAL A 121 10.12 -14.51 5.10
CA VAL A 121 9.09 -13.45 4.97
C VAL A 121 9.67 -12.16 4.36
N PRO A 122 10.72 -11.52 4.95
CA PRO A 122 11.30 -10.32 4.34
C PRO A 122 11.99 -10.59 3.00
N PHE A 123 12.55 -11.78 2.78
CA PHE A 123 13.09 -12.18 1.48
C PHE A 123 12.01 -12.17 0.38
N ASN A 124 10.87 -12.82 0.64
CA ASN A 124 9.74 -12.86 -0.29
C ASN A 124 9.18 -11.47 -0.57
N VAL A 125 9.11 -10.61 0.46
CA VAL A 125 8.72 -9.21 0.28
C VAL A 125 9.72 -8.46 -0.61
N LEU A 126 11.02 -8.58 -0.37
CA LEU A 126 12.05 -7.96 -1.21
C LEU A 126 11.94 -8.40 -2.67
N LEU A 127 11.79 -9.70 -2.90
CA LEU A 127 11.62 -10.24 -4.24
C LEU A 127 10.36 -9.66 -4.88
N ALA A 128 9.22 -9.62 -4.16
CA ALA A 128 7.97 -9.05 -4.65
C ALA A 128 8.05 -7.54 -4.97
N LEU A 129 8.86 -6.79 -4.22
CA LEU A 129 9.08 -5.35 -4.45
C LEU A 129 10.04 -5.09 -5.63
N ALA A 130 10.96 -6.02 -5.91
CA ALA A 130 11.91 -5.92 -7.02
C ALA A 130 11.21 -6.11 -8.38
N PHE A 131 10.16 -6.92 -8.45
CA PHE A 131 9.41 -7.16 -9.68
C PHE A 131 8.28 -6.15 -9.91
N PRO A 132 7.98 -5.81 -11.19
CA PRO A 132 6.83 -4.99 -11.52
C PRO A 132 5.53 -5.70 -11.13
N GLU A 133 4.56 -4.94 -10.65
CA GLU A 133 3.26 -5.46 -10.25
C GLU A 133 2.44 -5.73 -11.51
N ARG A 134 2.28 -7.00 -11.86
CA ARG A 134 1.54 -7.42 -13.07
C ARG A 134 0.28 -8.23 -12.76
N GLY A 135 -0.13 -8.21 -11.50
CA GLY A 135 -1.30 -8.89 -10.99
C GLY A 135 -1.18 -10.41 -10.90
N VAL A 136 -1.97 -11.02 -10.02
CA VAL A 136 -1.98 -12.46 -9.70
C VAL A 136 -2.32 -13.33 -10.93
N ARG A 137 -3.24 -12.88 -11.80
CA ARG A 137 -3.76 -13.69 -12.92
C ARG A 137 -2.79 -13.89 -14.10
N GLN A 138 -1.63 -13.24 -14.10
CA GLN A 138 -0.65 -13.46 -15.18
C GLN A 138 0.07 -14.79 -14.99
N TYR A 139 0.05 -15.67 -16.00
CA TYR A 139 0.59 -17.04 -15.97
C TYR A 139 2.05 -17.15 -15.48
N ARG A 140 2.86 -16.07 -15.56
CA ARG A 140 4.23 -16.04 -15.03
C ARG A 140 4.31 -16.02 -13.50
N ASN A 141 3.19 -15.79 -12.80
CA ASN A 141 3.15 -15.70 -11.33
C ASN A 141 2.92 -17.03 -10.60
N TYR A 142 2.66 -18.14 -11.29
CA TYR A 142 2.67 -19.48 -10.66
C TYR A 142 4.04 -19.84 -10.06
N ARG A 143 5.12 -19.22 -10.52
CA ARG A 143 6.47 -19.37 -9.96
C ARG A 143 6.53 -18.96 -8.48
N TRP A 144 5.73 -17.99 -8.07
CA TRP A 144 5.65 -17.56 -6.67
C TRP A 144 4.94 -18.57 -5.78
N VAL A 145 3.90 -19.21 -6.30
CA VAL A 145 3.20 -20.28 -5.61
C VAL A 145 4.14 -21.49 -5.46
N LEU A 146 4.87 -21.85 -6.51
CA LEU A 146 5.86 -22.93 -6.48
C LEU A 146 7.02 -22.63 -5.52
N LEU A 147 7.52 -21.39 -5.51
CA LEU A 147 8.57 -20.94 -4.58
C LEU A 147 8.08 -21.05 -3.13
N GLY A 148 6.90 -20.50 -2.82
CA GLY A 148 6.33 -20.55 -1.48
C GLY A 148 6.03 -21.98 -1.03
N LEU A 149 5.55 -22.85 -1.92
CA LEU A 149 5.34 -24.26 -1.61
C LEU A 149 6.68 -24.97 -1.32
N ALA A 150 7.71 -24.73 -2.14
CA ALA A 150 9.04 -25.30 -1.93
C ALA A 150 9.64 -24.84 -0.60
N GLU A 151 9.48 -23.56 -0.25
CA GLU A 151 9.91 -23.01 1.03
C GLU A 151 9.22 -23.70 2.22
N ILE A 152 7.89 -23.87 2.17
CA ILE A 152 7.14 -24.59 3.21
C ILE A 152 7.65 -26.03 3.35
N LEU A 153 7.86 -26.73 2.25
CA LEU A 153 8.37 -28.11 2.26
C LEU A 153 9.78 -28.19 2.85
N VAL A 154 10.67 -27.24 2.53
CA VAL A 154 12.01 -27.15 3.11
C VAL A 154 11.94 -26.93 4.61
N VAL A 155 11.07 -26.03 5.08
CA VAL A 155 10.89 -25.77 6.52
C VAL A 155 10.37 -27.01 7.25
N ILE A 156 9.37 -27.70 6.70
CA ILE A 156 8.85 -28.95 7.25
C ILE A 156 9.96 -30.01 7.30
N TRP A 157 10.74 -30.14 6.23
CA TRP A 157 11.84 -31.08 6.15
C TRP A 157 12.91 -30.81 7.22
N ILE A 158 13.34 -29.56 7.39
CA ILE A 158 14.31 -29.18 8.44
C ILE A 158 13.74 -29.48 9.82
N ALA A 159 12.49 -29.09 10.09
CA ALA A 159 11.84 -29.34 11.38
C ALA A 159 11.77 -30.84 11.73
N TYR A 160 11.55 -31.69 10.72
CA TYR A 160 11.53 -33.14 10.89
C TYR A 160 12.94 -33.76 11.00
N ALA A 161 13.91 -33.23 10.25
CA ALA A 161 15.31 -33.68 10.25
C ALA A 161 15.95 -33.62 11.65
N GLY A 162 15.53 -32.66 12.47
CA GLY A 162 15.91 -32.53 13.89
C GLY A 162 15.61 -33.75 14.77
N ARG A 163 14.74 -34.67 14.32
CA ARG A 163 14.44 -35.93 15.03
C ARG A 163 15.48 -37.03 14.80
N SER A 164 16.28 -36.91 13.75
CA SER A 164 17.34 -37.88 13.44
C SER A 164 18.64 -37.53 14.18
N SER A 165 19.39 -38.55 14.59
CA SER A 165 20.65 -38.36 15.31
C SER A 165 21.76 -37.71 14.47
N LEU A 166 21.84 -38.04 13.17
CA LEU A 166 22.88 -37.57 12.26
C LEU A 166 22.55 -36.22 11.59
N SER A 167 21.37 -36.05 11.02
CA SER A 167 21.03 -34.78 10.37
C SER A 167 20.60 -33.71 11.39
N GLY A 168 20.09 -34.12 12.55
CA GLY A 168 19.70 -33.20 13.60
C GLY A 168 20.87 -32.51 14.30
N THR A 169 22.08 -33.07 14.30
CA THR A 169 23.29 -32.38 14.80
C THR A 169 23.77 -31.34 13.80
N ALA A 170 23.89 -31.70 12.52
CA ALA A 170 24.29 -30.78 11.46
C ALA A 170 23.39 -29.54 11.38
N TRP A 171 22.05 -29.73 11.45
CA TRP A 171 21.13 -28.59 11.46
C TRP A 171 21.17 -27.78 12.76
N ARG A 172 21.48 -28.40 13.91
CA ARG A 172 21.70 -27.66 15.16
C ARG A 172 22.91 -26.75 15.04
N ASP A 173 24.03 -27.24 14.52
CA ASP A 173 25.23 -26.43 14.32
C ASP A 173 24.98 -25.24 13.36
N VAL A 174 24.21 -25.48 12.31
CA VAL A 174 23.79 -24.41 11.37
C VAL A 174 22.91 -23.37 12.06
N LEU A 175 21.90 -23.79 12.83
CA LEU A 175 20.99 -22.88 13.53
C LEU A 175 21.64 -22.17 14.72
N ASP A 176 22.65 -22.77 15.36
CA ASP A 176 23.41 -22.17 16.46
C ASP A 176 24.48 -21.18 15.96
N HIS A 177 24.76 -21.15 14.66
CA HIS A 177 25.63 -20.16 14.05
C HIS A 177 25.14 -18.74 14.37
N TRP A 178 26.06 -17.84 14.71
CA TRP A 178 25.75 -16.49 15.21
C TRP A 178 24.84 -15.64 14.28
N LEU A 179 24.83 -15.96 12.98
CA LEU A 179 23.99 -15.34 11.96
C LEU A 179 22.53 -15.79 11.99
N LEU A 180 22.28 -17.04 12.39
CA LEU A 180 20.99 -17.74 12.30
C LEU A 180 20.37 -18.07 13.65
N ARG A 181 21.10 -17.87 14.75
CA ARG A 181 20.63 -18.15 16.10
C ARG A 181 19.33 -17.42 16.42
N SER A 182 18.33 -18.18 16.86
CA SER A 182 17.05 -17.68 17.38
C SER A 182 16.51 -18.54 18.53
N PRO A 183 15.65 -17.98 19.41
CA PRO A 183 15.34 -16.55 19.58
C PRO A 183 16.50 -15.78 20.26
N PRO A 184 16.63 -14.44 20.06
CA PRO A 184 15.73 -13.50 19.34
C PRO A 184 15.86 -13.58 17.80
N THR A 185 15.22 -12.67 17.07
CA THR A 185 15.28 -12.64 15.59
C THR A 185 16.72 -12.65 15.08
N PRO A 186 17.12 -13.58 14.18
CA PRO A 186 18.49 -13.69 13.68
C PRO A 186 19.01 -12.42 13.00
N ILE A 187 20.33 -12.21 13.01
CA ILE A 187 20.95 -11.03 12.39
C ILE A 187 20.65 -10.97 10.89
N VAL A 188 20.69 -12.11 10.19
CA VAL A 188 20.36 -12.19 8.76
C VAL A 188 18.93 -11.70 8.52
N ALA A 189 17.98 -12.19 9.32
CA ALA A 189 16.58 -11.76 9.24
C ALA A 189 16.42 -10.26 9.51
N ARG A 190 17.12 -9.70 10.50
CA ARG A 190 17.11 -8.25 10.80
C ARG A 190 17.61 -7.41 9.62
N ILE A 191 18.72 -7.82 8.98
CA ILE A 191 19.25 -7.13 7.79
C ILE A 191 18.22 -7.16 6.66
N MET A 192 17.59 -8.31 6.41
CA MET A 192 16.57 -8.45 5.38
C MET A 192 15.30 -7.65 5.69
N LEU A 193 14.86 -7.61 6.96
CA LEU A 193 13.74 -6.79 7.41
C LEU A 193 14.01 -5.30 7.18
N VAL A 194 15.20 -4.81 7.54
CA VAL A 194 15.59 -3.41 7.30
C VAL A 194 15.63 -3.11 5.81
N ALA A 195 16.20 -4.00 5.00
CA ALA A 195 16.23 -3.84 3.55
C ALA A 195 14.81 -3.82 2.95
N ALA A 196 13.94 -4.75 3.35
CA ALA A 196 12.56 -4.85 2.90
C ALA A 196 11.76 -3.60 3.30
N PHE A 197 11.92 -3.14 4.55
CA PHE A 197 11.28 -1.93 5.07
C PHE A 197 11.73 -0.69 4.31
N ALA A 198 13.03 -0.50 4.12
CA ALA A 198 13.59 0.62 3.37
C ALA A 198 13.11 0.60 1.90
N ALA A 199 13.07 -0.58 1.27
CA ALA A 199 12.56 -0.73 -0.09
C ALA A 199 11.07 -0.39 -0.19
N ALA A 200 10.25 -0.84 0.76
CA ALA A 200 8.83 -0.51 0.82
C ALA A 200 8.62 1.01 0.99
N LEU A 201 9.32 1.62 1.96
CA LEU A 201 9.21 3.05 2.24
C LEU A 201 9.68 3.93 1.06
N ALA A 202 10.78 3.54 0.40
CA ALA A 202 11.29 4.25 -0.78
C ALA A 202 10.31 4.22 -1.97
N ARG A 203 9.45 3.20 -2.03
CA ARG A 203 8.43 3.06 -3.08
C ARG A 203 7.13 3.79 -2.75
N THR A 204 6.84 4.02 -1.47
CA THR A 204 5.69 4.81 -1.03
C THR A 204 5.67 6.17 -1.71
N TRP A 205 6.84 6.83 -1.84
CA TRP A 205 6.99 8.09 -2.58
C TRP A 205 7.79 7.89 -3.89
N PRO A 206 7.12 7.59 -5.02
CA PRO A 206 7.82 7.36 -6.27
C PRO A 206 8.58 8.62 -6.75
N ARG A 207 9.91 8.48 -6.90
CA ARG A 207 10.79 9.57 -7.38
C ARG A 207 10.77 9.78 -8.90
N ARG A 208 10.21 8.82 -9.66
CA ARG A 208 10.11 8.84 -11.14
C ARG A 208 8.64 8.87 -11.56
N GLY A 209 8.33 9.63 -12.62
CA GLY A 209 6.97 9.88 -13.13
C GLY A 209 6.66 11.37 -13.30
N PRO A 210 5.51 11.73 -13.91
CA PRO A 210 5.00 13.11 -14.02
C PRO A 210 4.95 13.82 -12.65
N LYS A 211 5.18 15.14 -12.61
CA LYS A 211 5.31 15.92 -11.36
C LYS A 211 4.10 15.75 -10.41
N GLU A 212 2.90 15.56 -10.95
CA GLU A 212 1.67 15.34 -10.18
C GLU A 212 1.61 13.95 -9.52
N LEU A 213 2.21 12.93 -10.14
CA LEU A 213 2.28 11.55 -9.63
C LEU A 213 3.33 11.36 -8.53
N ARG A 214 4.31 12.26 -8.43
CA ARG A 214 5.35 12.21 -7.38
C ARG A 214 4.83 12.64 -6.01
N LYS A 215 3.67 13.28 -5.95
CA LYS A 215 3.14 13.88 -4.72
C LYS A 215 2.30 12.90 -3.90
N GLU A 216 1.71 11.87 -4.51
CA GLU A 216 0.80 10.97 -3.80
C GLU A 216 1.47 9.69 -3.31
N PRO A 217 1.42 9.43 -1.98
CA PRO A 217 1.93 8.20 -1.41
C PRO A 217 1.11 6.99 -1.84
N ARG A 218 1.78 5.85 -2.06
CA ARG A 218 1.14 4.56 -2.36
C ARG A 218 0.73 3.84 -1.08
N PRO A 219 -0.57 3.67 -0.79
CA PRO A 219 -1.05 3.03 0.44
C PRO A 219 -0.53 1.60 0.61
N LEU A 220 -0.48 0.81 -0.47
CA LEU A 220 -0.04 -0.58 -0.39
C LEU A 220 1.43 -0.71 0.03
N ASP A 221 2.33 0.08 -0.57
CA ASP A 221 3.76 0.02 -0.23
C ASP A 221 4.00 0.49 1.23
N MET A 222 3.22 1.47 1.72
CA MET A 222 3.23 1.87 3.15
C MET A 222 2.68 0.76 4.07
N GLY A 223 1.60 0.09 3.66
CA GLY A 223 1.03 -1.04 4.39
C GLY A 223 2.00 -2.20 4.53
N ILE A 224 2.76 -2.51 3.47
CA ILE A 224 3.84 -3.51 3.51
C ILE A 224 4.91 -3.11 4.53
N ALA A 225 5.35 -1.85 4.52
CA ALA A 225 6.35 -1.36 5.48
C ALA A 225 5.85 -1.50 6.93
N ALA A 226 4.60 -1.11 7.21
CA ALA A 226 4.03 -1.21 8.55
C ALA A 226 3.77 -2.67 8.98
N ALA A 227 3.37 -3.54 8.06
CA ALA A 227 3.19 -4.96 8.33
C ALA A 227 4.53 -5.68 8.59
N LEU A 228 5.65 -5.23 8.01
CA LEU A 228 6.99 -5.71 8.36
C LEU A 228 7.36 -5.32 9.79
N VAL A 229 6.97 -4.14 10.27
CA VAL A 229 7.14 -3.72 11.68
C VAL A 229 6.32 -4.63 12.60
N ALA A 230 5.05 -4.87 12.27
CA ALA A 230 4.21 -5.81 13.03
C ALA A 230 4.84 -7.21 13.09
N PHE A 231 5.29 -7.74 11.95
CA PHE A 231 5.94 -9.04 11.87
C PHE A 231 7.21 -9.10 12.72
N PHE A 232 8.07 -8.08 12.66
CA PHE A 232 9.28 -8.01 13.47
C PHE A 232 8.98 -8.03 14.97
N ILE A 233 8.01 -7.23 15.44
CA ILE A 233 7.60 -7.22 16.85
C ILE A 233 7.05 -8.61 17.25
N GLY A 234 6.26 -9.24 16.37
CA GLY A 234 5.80 -10.61 16.55
C GLY A 234 6.97 -11.59 16.77
N CYS A 235 7.97 -11.57 15.90
CA CYS A 235 9.16 -12.42 16.00
C CYS A 235 9.95 -12.19 17.30
N GLU A 236 10.12 -10.94 17.74
CA GLU A 236 10.81 -10.63 19.00
C GLU A 236 10.06 -11.19 20.23
N TRP A 237 8.74 -11.28 20.16
CA TRP A 237 7.89 -11.81 21.23
C TRP A 237 7.35 -13.22 20.93
N ALA A 238 8.02 -13.97 20.05
CA ALA A 238 7.58 -15.31 19.63
C ALA A 238 7.53 -16.33 20.78
N ALA A 239 8.16 -16.04 21.93
CA ALA A 239 8.04 -16.86 23.13
C ALA A 239 6.64 -16.82 23.77
N ALA A 240 5.84 -15.79 23.47
CA ALA A 240 4.47 -15.63 23.94
C ALA A 240 3.49 -15.86 22.77
N PRO A 241 2.76 -17.00 22.72
CA PRO A 241 1.87 -17.32 21.60
C PRO A 241 0.81 -16.26 21.30
N LEU A 242 0.25 -15.66 22.35
CA LEU A 242 -0.70 -14.56 22.20
C LEU A 242 -0.06 -13.34 21.54
N ALA A 243 1.16 -12.98 21.92
CA ALA A 243 1.86 -11.84 21.34
C ALA A 243 2.13 -12.06 19.85
N PHE A 244 2.68 -13.23 19.51
CA PHE A 244 2.93 -13.60 18.12
C PHE A 244 1.62 -13.54 17.30
N GLY A 245 0.55 -14.19 17.77
CA GLY A 245 -0.75 -14.17 17.08
C GLY A 245 -1.34 -12.77 16.92
N ALA A 246 -1.27 -11.92 17.95
CA ALA A 246 -1.78 -10.56 17.91
C ALA A 246 -1.06 -9.71 16.84
N PHE A 247 0.28 -9.78 16.78
CA PHE A 247 1.05 -9.03 15.79
C PHE A 247 0.94 -9.61 14.36
N MET A 248 0.75 -10.93 14.21
CA MET A 248 0.42 -11.54 12.91
C MET A 248 -0.95 -11.09 12.40
N SER A 249 -1.92 -10.97 13.31
CA SER A 249 -3.25 -10.40 12.99
C SER A 249 -3.13 -8.93 12.62
N ALA A 250 -2.35 -8.15 13.37
CA ALA A 250 -2.09 -6.74 13.08
C ALA A 250 -1.47 -6.57 11.69
N ALA A 251 -0.46 -7.37 11.34
CA ALA A 251 0.14 -7.37 10.00
C ALA A 251 -0.90 -7.66 8.91
N GLY A 252 -1.76 -8.66 9.14
CA GLY A 252 -2.84 -9.02 8.21
C GLY A 252 -3.89 -7.91 8.04
N VAL A 253 -4.34 -7.29 9.13
CA VAL A 253 -5.32 -6.18 9.09
C VAL A 253 -4.71 -4.95 8.42
N ILE A 254 -3.44 -4.63 8.69
CA ILE A 254 -2.72 -3.52 8.04
C ILE A 254 -2.68 -3.73 6.52
N LEU A 255 -2.32 -4.94 6.07
CA LEU A 255 -2.27 -5.25 4.64
C LEU A 255 -3.66 -5.23 4.00
N LEU A 256 -4.67 -5.75 4.69
CA LEU A 256 -6.05 -5.69 4.21
C LEU A 256 -6.53 -4.25 4.04
N ALA A 257 -6.31 -3.40 5.05
CA ALA A 257 -6.63 -1.98 4.97
C ALA A 257 -5.88 -1.29 3.82
N ALA A 258 -4.60 -1.62 3.62
CA ALA A 258 -3.80 -1.06 2.54
C ALA A 258 -4.26 -1.52 1.14
N VAL A 259 -4.69 -2.77 0.99
CA VAL A 259 -5.29 -3.29 -0.26
C VAL A 259 -6.60 -2.60 -0.57
N LEU A 260 -7.46 -2.39 0.44
CA LEU A 260 -8.73 -1.68 0.28
C LEU A 260 -8.49 -0.21 -0.09
N GLN A 261 -7.57 0.48 0.58
CA GLN A 261 -7.17 1.86 0.27
C GLN A 261 -6.61 1.99 -1.15
N GLU A 262 -5.75 1.06 -1.57
CA GLU A 262 -5.18 1.08 -2.93
C GLU A 262 -6.25 0.77 -3.98
N SER A 263 -7.15 -0.18 -3.72
CA SER A 263 -8.28 -0.47 -4.62
C SER A 263 -9.20 0.74 -4.76
N HIS A 264 -9.49 1.42 -3.66
CA HIS A 264 -10.25 2.66 -3.68
C HIS A 264 -9.50 3.71 -4.52
N ARG A 265 -8.21 3.92 -4.28
CA ARG A 265 -7.40 4.89 -5.04
C ARG A 265 -7.45 4.65 -6.55
N LEU A 266 -7.35 3.40 -7.01
CA LEU A 266 -7.41 3.07 -8.44
C LEU A 266 -8.81 3.18 -9.03
N ALA A 267 -9.88 2.98 -8.26
CA ALA A 267 -11.24 3.17 -8.76
C ALA A 267 -11.58 4.65 -9.06
N PHE A 268 -10.87 5.57 -8.40
CA PHE A 268 -11.13 7.02 -8.46
C PHE A 268 -10.14 7.78 -9.37
N ARG A 269 -9.24 7.07 -10.06
CA ARG A 269 -8.33 7.65 -11.06
C ARG A 269 -8.39 6.87 -12.35
N ASP A 270 -8.23 7.59 -13.45
CA ASP A 270 -8.10 7.01 -14.78
C ASP A 270 -6.69 6.46 -15.01
N GLU A 271 -6.54 5.25 -15.57
CA GLU A 271 -5.22 4.62 -15.73
C GLU A 271 -4.37 5.24 -16.85
N LEU A 272 -4.98 5.79 -17.90
CA LEU A 272 -4.27 6.35 -19.05
C LEU A 272 -3.71 7.74 -18.76
N THR A 273 -4.58 8.60 -18.21
CA THR A 273 -4.34 10.04 -18.01
C THR A 273 -3.97 10.37 -16.57
N ASN A 274 -4.30 9.48 -15.62
CA ASN A 274 -4.13 9.68 -14.18
C ASN A 274 -4.91 10.88 -13.59
N LEU A 275 -5.81 11.49 -14.38
CA LEU A 275 -6.81 12.40 -13.85
C LEU A 275 -7.80 11.63 -12.94
N PRO A 276 -8.41 12.30 -11.96
CA PRO A 276 -9.59 11.80 -11.27
C PRO A 276 -10.63 11.24 -12.26
N SER A 277 -11.21 10.09 -11.96
CA SER A 277 -12.20 9.45 -12.84
C SER A 277 -13.57 10.10 -12.71
N ARG A 278 -14.50 9.75 -13.60
CA ARG A 278 -15.92 10.10 -13.49
C ARG A 278 -16.52 9.79 -12.11
N ARG A 279 -16.13 8.68 -11.47
CA ARG A 279 -16.58 8.35 -10.11
C ARG A 279 -16.12 9.37 -9.07
N ALA A 280 -14.90 9.89 -9.21
CA ALA A 280 -14.40 10.95 -8.34
C ALA A 280 -15.12 12.27 -8.55
N LEU A 281 -15.55 12.56 -9.78
CA LEU A 281 -16.42 13.71 -10.07
C LEU A 281 -17.77 13.53 -9.38
N GLU A 282 -18.44 12.40 -9.58
CA GLU A 282 -19.75 12.09 -9.00
C GLU A 282 -19.71 12.20 -7.46
N GLU A 283 -18.69 11.65 -6.80
CA GLU A 283 -18.51 11.81 -5.35
C GLU A 283 -18.32 13.28 -4.96
N ARG A 284 -17.46 14.01 -5.69
CA ARG A 284 -17.22 15.43 -5.38
C ARG A 284 -18.48 16.27 -5.55
N LEU A 285 -19.34 15.96 -6.53
CA LEU A 285 -20.60 16.64 -6.77
C LEU A 285 -21.56 16.51 -5.59
N THR A 286 -21.56 15.39 -4.86
CA THR A 286 -22.44 15.19 -3.69
C THR A 286 -22.13 16.13 -2.52
N GLY A 287 -20.89 16.62 -2.43
CA GLY A 287 -20.43 17.52 -1.38
C GLY A 287 -20.27 18.98 -1.79
N LEU A 288 -20.79 19.37 -2.97
CA LEU A 288 -20.67 20.74 -3.45
C LEU A 288 -21.63 21.68 -2.72
N GLY A 289 -21.14 22.91 -2.48
CA GLY A 289 -21.98 24.02 -2.06
C GLY A 289 -22.91 24.50 -3.21
N PRO A 290 -23.80 25.47 -2.94
CA PRO A 290 -24.79 25.93 -3.92
C PRO A 290 -24.18 26.63 -5.13
N THR A 291 -22.94 27.13 -5.01
CA THR A 291 -22.24 27.85 -6.08
C THR A 291 -21.11 26.99 -6.62
N TYR A 292 -21.23 26.59 -7.88
CA TYR A 292 -20.17 25.88 -8.61
C TYR A 292 -20.34 26.08 -10.13
N ALA A 293 -19.25 25.87 -10.87
CA ALA A 293 -19.26 25.86 -12.32
C ALA A 293 -18.61 24.57 -12.85
N ILE A 294 -19.15 24.05 -13.95
CA ILE A 294 -18.66 22.83 -14.61
C ILE A 294 -18.44 23.12 -16.09
N GLY A 295 -17.26 22.80 -16.60
CA GLY A 295 -16.96 22.80 -18.02
C GLY A 295 -16.83 21.36 -18.51
N MET A 296 -17.60 21.00 -19.54
CA MET A 296 -17.42 19.75 -20.28
C MET A 296 -16.50 20.01 -21.47
N ILE A 297 -15.55 19.11 -21.70
CA ILE A 297 -14.50 19.25 -22.70
C ILE A 297 -14.47 17.97 -23.52
N ASP A 298 -14.46 18.11 -24.83
CA ASP A 298 -14.36 17.01 -25.78
C ASP A 298 -13.14 17.26 -26.69
N VAL A 299 -12.49 16.19 -27.15
CA VAL A 299 -11.36 16.31 -28.09
C VAL A 299 -11.91 16.22 -29.51
N ASP A 300 -11.93 17.35 -30.20
CA ASP A 300 -12.51 17.45 -31.54
C ASP A 300 -11.92 16.40 -32.50
N HIS A 301 -12.81 15.71 -33.22
CA HIS A 301 -12.47 14.73 -34.27
C HIS A 301 -11.55 13.57 -33.79
N PHE A 302 -11.53 13.23 -32.50
CA PHE A 302 -10.61 12.22 -31.95
C PHE A 302 -10.80 10.82 -32.56
N LYS A 303 -12.04 10.44 -32.88
CA LYS A 303 -12.32 9.18 -33.59
C LYS A 303 -11.61 9.12 -34.95
N GLN A 304 -11.73 10.16 -35.77
CA GLN A 304 -11.09 10.21 -37.09
C GLN A 304 -9.57 10.19 -36.97
N PHE A 305 -9.03 10.93 -35.99
CA PHE A 305 -7.60 10.88 -35.70
C PHE A 305 -7.10 9.47 -35.34
N ASN A 306 -7.86 8.73 -34.52
CA ASN A 306 -7.54 7.33 -34.19
C ASN A 306 -7.61 6.41 -35.41
N ASP A 307 -8.56 6.63 -36.31
CA ASP A 307 -8.71 5.85 -37.54
C ASP A 307 -7.48 6.07 -38.47
N ASP A 308 -6.94 7.29 -38.52
CA ASP A 308 -5.80 7.65 -39.37
C ASP A 308 -4.42 7.29 -38.76
N HIS A 309 -4.26 7.39 -37.44
CA HIS A 309 -2.97 7.28 -36.76
C HIS A 309 -2.86 6.09 -35.77
N GLY A 310 -3.96 5.40 -35.51
CA GLY A 310 -4.04 4.28 -34.59
C GLY A 310 -4.13 4.68 -33.11
N HIS A 311 -4.77 3.82 -32.31
CA HIS A 311 -5.06 4.07 -30.90
C HIS A 311 -3.84 4.37 -30.03
N HIS A 312 -2.66 3.82 -30.34
CA HIS A 312 -1.45 4.11 -29.56
C HIS A 312 -0.98 5.56 -29.67
N ILE A 313 -1.25 6.23 -30.80
CA ILE A 313 -0.97 7.66 -30.97
C ILE A 313 -2.09 8.48 -30.31
N GLY A 314 -3.35 8.08 -30.46
CA GLY A 314 -4.46 8.70 -29.73
C GLY A 314 -4.28 8.70 -28.22
N ASP A 315 -3.79 7.59 -27.64
CA ASP A 315 -3.44 7.50 -26.22
C ASP A 315 -2.41 8.55 -25.79
N GLN A 316 -1.47 8.92 -26.67
CA GLN A 316 -0.48 9.96 -26.40
C GLN A 316 -1.11 11.35 -26.44
N VAL A 317 -2.04 11.59 -27.37
CA VAL A 317 -2.83 12.83 -27.43
C VAL A 317 -3.66 13.00 -26.16
N LEU A 318 -4.37 11.96 -25.70
CA LEU A 318 -5.15 12.03 -24.47
C LEU A 318 -4.28 12.31 -23.24
N LYS A 319 -3.09 11.72 -23.16
CA LYS A 319 -2.12 12.01 -22.08
C LYS A 319 -1.64 13.44 -22.11
N LEU A 320 -1.40 14.00 -23.29
CA LEU A 320 -1.01 15.40 -23.48
C LEU A 320 -2.12 16.35 -23.03
N VAL A 321 -3.34 16.14 -23.54
CA VAL A 321 -4.52 16.94 -23.19
C VAL A 321 -4.75 16.89 -21.68
N ALA A 322 -4.68 15.70 -21.08
CA ALA A 322 -4.78 15.52 -19.64
C ALA A 322 -3.70 16.25 -18.84
N ALA A 323 -2.45 16.26 -19.30
CA ALA A 323 -1.36 16.99 -18.65
C ALA A 323 -1.58 18.51 -18.66
N ARG A 324 -2.24 19.04 -19.71
CA ARG A 324 -2.65 20.45 -19.78
C ARG A 324 -3.84 20.74 -18.87
N LEU A 325 -4.85 19.87 -18.90
CA LEU A 325 -5.99 19.93 -18.01
C LEU A 325 -5.58 19.89 -16.52
N ALA A 326 -4.56 19.11 -16.17
CA ALA A 326 -4.06 19.02 -14.80
C ALA A 326 -3.42 20.33 -14.30
N ALA A 327 -3.01 21.21 -15.21
CA ALA A 327 -2.43 22.51 -14.92
C ALA A 327 -3.46 23.66 -14.85
N ILE A 328 -4.77 23.35 -14.91
CA ILE A 328 -5.83 24.36 -14.83
C ILE A 328 -5.70 25.21 -13.56
N GLU A 329 -5.84 26.53 -13.72
CA GLU A 329 -5.77 27.49 -12.62
C GLU A 329 -7.18 27.89 -12.12
N GLY A 330 -7.27 28.90 -11.24
CA GLY A 330 -8.56 29.42 -10.78
C GLY A 330 -9.31 28.53 -9.78
N GLY A 331 -8.67 27.47 -9.28
CA GLY A 331 -9.29 26.48 -8.40
C GLY A 331 -10.08 25.39 -9.14
N GLY A 332 -9.91 25.28 -10.46
CA GLY A 332 -10.45 24.19 -11.24
C GLY A 332 -9.82 22.84 -10.86
N THR A 333 -10.63 21.78 -10.87
CA THR A 333 -10.15 20.40 -10.79
C THR A 333 -10.63 19.65 -12.01
N SER A 334 -9.69 19.04 -12.73
CA SER A 334 -9.97 18.30 -13.97
C SER A 334 -10.21 16.82 -13.69
N TYR A 335 -11.12 16.21 -14.45
CA TYR A 335 -11.55 14.83 -14.36
C TYR A 335 -11.60 14.23 -15.76
N ARG A 336 -11.32 12.93 -15.90
CA ARG A 336 -11.65 12.18 -17.12
C ARG A 336 -13.07 11.65 -16.99
N TYR A 337 -13.97 12.12 -17.85
CA TYR A 337 -15.38 11.77 -17.82
C TYR A 337 -15.69 10.53 -18.68
N GLY A 338 -15.08 10.47 -19.87
CA GLY A 338 -15.30 9.43 -20.86
C GLY A 338 -14.02 9.02 -21.61
N GLY A 339 -14.18 8.44 -22.80
CA GLY A 339 -13.07 7.98 -23.64
C GLY A 339 -12.19 9.14 -24.09
N GLU A 340 -12.80 10.15 -24.71
CA GLU A 340 -12.18 11.41 -25.16
C GLU A 340 -12.70 12.64 -24.40
N GLU A 341 -13.67 12.43 -23.51
CA GLU A 341 -14.34 13.49 -22.74
C GLU A 341 -13.66 13.76 -21.40
N PHE A 342 -13.50 15.03 -21.09
CA PHE A 342 -12.97 15.55 -19.84
C PHE A 342 -13.95 16.53 -19.20
N CYS A 343 -13.79 16.77 -17.90
CA CYS A 343 -14.62 17.69 -17.16
C CYS A 343 -13.74 18.53 -16.22
N VAL A 344 -14.04 19.82 -16.09
CA VAL A 344 -13.40 20.69 -15.10
C VAL A 344 -14.46 21.21 -14.15
N LEU A 345 -14.24 21.01 -12.85
CA LEU A 345 -15.12 21.49 -11.79
C LEU A 345 -14.45 22.63 -11.03
N PHE A 346 -15.15 23.76 -10.90
CA PHE A 346 -14.77 24.87 -10.05
C PHE A 346 -15.73 24.93 -8.86
N SER A 347 -15.22 24.64 -7.65
CA SER A 347 -15.98 24.78 -6.40
C SER A 347 -16.03 26.25 -5.99
N ASP A 348 -17.19 26.73 -5.55
CA ASP A 348 -17.36 28.12 -5.07
C ASP A 348 -16.96 29.19 -6.10
N ARG A 349 -17.34 28.94 -7.36
CA ARG A 349 -17.10 29.86 -8.49
C ARG A 349 -18.32 29.93 -9.39
N THR A 350 -18.60 31.14 -9.89
CA THR A 350 -19.63 31.35 -10.93
C THR A 350 -19.07 31.06 -12.32
N LEU A 351 -19.97 31.00 -13.30
CA LEU A 351 -19.59 30.86 -14.71
C LEU A 351 -18.64 31.99 -15.16
N GLU A 352 -18.91 33.25 -14.78
CA GLU A 352 -18.06 34.38 -15.20
C GLU A 352 -16.64 34.27 -14.64
N GLN A 353 -16.48 33.68 -13.46
CA GLN A 353 -15.18 33.46 -12.83
C GLN A 353 -14.43 32.27 -13.43
N ALA A 354 -15.14 31.22 -13.86
CA ALA A 354 -14.53 30.01 -14.42
C ALA A 354 -14.13 30.17 -15.90
N LEU A 355 -14.92 30.92 -16.68
CA LEU A 355 -14.76 31.03 -18.13
C LEU A 355 -13.38 31.50 -18.60
N PRO A 356 -12.73 32.51 -17.97
CA PRO A 356 -11.39 32.94 -18.39
C PRO A 356 -10.33 31.84 -18.26
N HIS A 357 -10.44 31.00 -17.23
CA HIS A 357 -9.52 29.87 -17.01
C HIS A 357 -9.74 28.75 -18.02
N LEU A 358 -11.01 28.46 -18.36
CA LEU A 358 -11.34 27.49 -19.40
C LEU A 358 -10.87 27.95 -20.78
N GLU A 359 -11.04 29.23 -21.12
CA GLU A 359 -10.60 29.75 -22.41
C GLU A 359 -9.07 29.79 -22.52
N GLN A 360 -8.38 30.12 -21.44
CA GLN A 360 -6.91 30.03 -21.43
C GLN A 360 -6.44 28.59 -21.64
N LEU A 361 -7.06 27.63 -20.96
CA LEU A 361 -6.76 26.20 -21.14
C LEU A 361 -7.01 25.74 -22.59
N ARG A 362 -8.12 26.17 -23.21
CA ARG A 362 -8.44 25.84 -24.60
C ARG A 362 -7.35 26.34 -25.54
N LYS A 363 -6.92 27.59 -25.38
CA LYS A 363 -5.81 28.20 -26.14
C LYS A 363 -4.49 27.47 -25.91
N ASP A 364 -4.17 27.12 -24.67
CA ASP A 364 -2.93 26.40 -24.34
C ASP A 364 -2.85 25.03 -25.02
N ILE A 365 -4.00 24.37 -25.26
CA ILE A 365 -4.08 23.11 -26.00
C ILE A 365 -4.02 23.36 -27.51
N GLU A 366 -4.76 24.34 -28.02
CA GLU A 366 -4.78 24.74 -29.44
C GLU A 366 -3.39 25.16 -29.95
N ASP A 367 -2.67 25.98 -29.18
CA ASP A 367 -1.35 26.50 -29.52
C ASP A 367 -0.23 25.47 -29.27
N TYR A 368 -0.56 24.28 -28.74
CA TYR A 368 0.44 23.28 -28.42
C TYR A 368 1.06 22.68 -29.68
N ARG A 369 2.33 23.01 -29.92
CA ARG A 369 3.13 22.38 -30.97
C ARG A 369 3.63 21.02 -30.51
N MET A 370 3.17 19.96 -31.18
CA MET A 370 3.78 18.64 -31.06
C MET A 370 5.20 18.70 -31.64
N ALA A 371 6.19 18.34 -30.82
CA ALA A 371 7.61 18.43 -31.13
C ALA A 371 8.15 17.15 -31.80
#